data_AF-A0A4U1INZ9-F1
#
_entry.id   AF-A0A4U1INZ9-F1
#
_cell.length_a   1.000
_cell.length_b   1.000
_cell.length_c   1.000
_cell.angle_alpha   90.00
_cell.angle_beta   90.00
_cell.angle_gamma   90.00
#
_symmetry.space_group_name_H-M   'P 1'
#
loop_
_entity.id
_entity.type
_entity.pdbx_description
1 polymer ?
#
loop_
_entity_poly.entity_id
_entity_poly.type
_entity_poly.pdbx_seq_one_letter_code
_entity_poly.pdbx_strand_id
1 'polypeptide(L)'
;MKRSRVRERERLRAPVETTDPVALAAYAGGLRPVVASLRTLVEDATAAPSQRVHARSYLRREILRGIRELEARIDAAAIVPQHSSATI
;
A
#
# COMPACT_ATOMS: atom_id res chain seq x y z
N MET A 1 -26.34 -2.87 -8.10
CA MET A 1 -26.32 -1.89 -6.98
C MET A 1 -25.07 -1.02 -7.11
N LYS A 2 -25.21 0.30 -7.40
CA LYS A 2 -24.07 1.22 -7.39
C LYS A 2 -23.67 1.50 -5.94
N ARG A 3 -22.54 0.96 -5.46
CA ARG A 3 -21.98 1.35 -4.16
C ARG A 3 -21.59 2.83 -4.23
N SER A 4 -22.01 3.62 -3.25
CA SER A 4 -21.65 5.03 -3.16
C SER A 4 -20.13 5.15 -2.96
N ARG A 5 -19.45 5.85 -3.87
CA ARG A 5 -17.99 6.13 -3.79
C ARG A 5 -17.61 6.83 -2.49
N VAL A 6 -18.54 7.56 -1.88
CA VAL A 6 -18.34 8.25 -0.60
C VAL A 6 -18.24 7.22 0.52
N ARG A 7 -19.19 6.29 0.62
CA ARG A 7 -19.17 5.22 1.64
C ARG A 7 -17.95 4.31 1.54
N GLU A 8 -17.50 4.04 0.31
CA GLU A 8 -16.28 3.25 0.08
C GLU A 8 -15.03 3.99 0.58
N ARG A 9 -14.93 5.30 0.32
CA ARG A 9 -13.85 6.14 0.84
C ARG A 9 -13.86 6.25 2.36
N GLU A 10 -15.03 6.38 2.97
CA GLU A 10 -15.18 6.41 4.43
C GLU A 10 -14.73 5.09 5.05
N ARG A 11 -15.12 3.95 4.47
CA ARG A 11 -14.67 2.63 4.91
C ARG A 11 -13.14 2.49 4.87
N LEU A 12 -12.50 3.00 3.82
CA LEU A 12 -11.04 2.97 3.69
C LEU A 12 -10.30 3.86 4.70
N ARG A 13 -11.00 4.85 5.30
CA ARG A 13 -10.45 5.74 6.32
C ARG A 13 -10.77 5.29 7.75
N ALA A 14 -11.62 4.29 7.92
CA ALA A 14 -11.97 3.79 9.23
C ALA A 14 -10.71 3.24 9.93
N PRO A 15 -10.50 3.54 11.23
CA PRO A 15 -9.43 2.93 11.99
C PRO A 15 -9.54 1.41 11.96
N VAL A 16 -8.39 0.74 11.89
CA VAL A 16 -8.33 -0.72 12.03
C VAL A 16 -8.26 -1.03 13.52
N GLU A 17 -9.20 -1.83 14.01
CA GLU A 17 -9.13 -2.40 15.35
C GLU A 17 -7.94 -3.36 15.43
N THR A 18 -7.05 -3.15 16.39
CA THR A 18 -5.85 -3.98 16.58
C THR A 18 -5.52 -4.08 18.07
N THR A 19 -4.96 -5.23 18.46
CA THR A 19 -4.45 -5.46 19.82
C THR A 19 -3.11 -4.77 20.06
N ASP A 20 -2.36 -4.44 18.99
CA ASP A 20 -1.09 -3.71 19.06
C ASP A 20 -1.07 -2.54 18.07
N PRO A 21 -1.49 -1.34 18.49
CA PRO A 21 -1.49 -0.15 17.65
C PRO A 21 -0.08 0.40 17.36
N VAL A 22 0.90 0.12 18.23
CA VAL A 22 2.28 0.61 18.06
C VAL A 22 2.98 -0.17 16.95
N ALA A 23 2.87 -1.51 16.98
CA ALA A 23 3.42 -2.34 15.91
C ALA A 23 2.75 -2.04 14.56
N LEU A 24 1.42 -1.84 14.54
CA LEU A 24 0.71 -1.46 13.32
C LEU A 24 1.21 -0.11 12.77
N ALA A 25 1.41 0.89 13.64
CA ALA A 25 1.94 2.19 13.24
C ALA A 25 3.38 2.10 12.70
N ALA A 26 4.23 1.28 13.33
CA ALA A 26 5.61 1.04 12.88
C ALA A 26 5.64 0.35 11.51
N TYR A 27 4.83 -0.70 11.32
CA TYR A 27 4.70 -1.38 10.03
C TYR A 27 4.19 -0.44 8.93
N ALA A 28 3.14 0.33 9.22
CA ALA A 28 2.63 1.36 8.30
C ALA A 28 3.70 2.41 7.97
N GLY A 29 4.51 2.81 8.96
CA GLY A 29 5.67 3.68 8.78
C GLY A 29 6.67 3.11 7.78
N GLY A 30 6.94 1.80 7.84
CA GLY A 30 7.80 1.09 6.89
C GLY A 30 7.25 1.03 5.45
N LEU A 31 5.93 1.06 5.27
CA LEU A 31 5.30 1.07 3.94
C LEU A 31 5.22 2.47 3.31
N ARG A 32 5.20 3.54 4.10
CA ARG A 32 5.01 4.93 3.61
C ARG A 32 5.98 5.33 2.49
N PRO A 33 7.29 5.03 2.54
CA PRO A 33 8.20 5.40 1.46
C PRO A 33 7.86 4.76 0.12
N VAL A 34 7.46 3.48 0.11
CA VAL A 34 7.07 2.76 -1.11
C VAL A 34 5.81 3.38 -1.71
N VAL A 35 4.83 3.70 -0.87
CA VAL A 35 3.59 4.38 -1.29
C VAL A 35 3.87 5.78 -1.83
N ALA A 36 4.78 6.55 -1.21
CA ALA A 36 5.16 7.88 -1.68
C ALA A 36 5.85 7.83 -3.06
N SER A 37 6.74 6.87 -3.28
CA SER A 37 7.39 6.64 -4.57
C SER A 37 6.37 6.25 -5.65
N LEU A 38 5.46 5.32 -5.34
CA LEU A 38 4.38 4.92 -6.26
C LEU A 38 3.48 6.10 -6.62
N ARG A 39 3.13 6.95 -5.65
CA ARG A 39 2.32 8.14 -5.89
C ARG A 39 2.98 9.06 -6.91
N THR A 40 4.27 9.35 -6.75
CA THR A 40 5.03 10.20 -7.68
C THR A 40 5.01 9.63 -9.10
N LEU A 41 5.23 8.32 -9.24
CA LEU A 41 5.20 7.63 -10.55
C LEU A 41 3.80 7.64 -11.17
N VAL A 42 2.76 7.47 -10.37
CA VAL A 42 1.37 7.50 -10.86
C VAL A 42 0.98 8.92 -11.27
N GLU A 43 1.35 9.94 -10.49
CA GLU A 43 1.15 11.34 -10.84
C GLU A 43 1.79 11.65 -12.21
N ASP A 44 3.06 11.24 -12.43
CA ASP A 44 3.73 11.38 -13.73
C ASP A 44 3.03 10.58 -14.86
N ALA A 45 2.60 9.36 -14.58
CA ALA A 45 1.88 8.54 -15.56
C ALA A 45 0.55 9.17 -16.02
N THR A 46 -0.13 9.88 -15.13
CA THR A 46 -1.39 10.57 -15.40
C THR A 46 -1.23 11.99 -15.92
N ALA A 47 -0.02 12.56 -15.87
CA ALA A 47 0.28 13.87 -16.43
C ALA A 47 0.04 13.93 -17.95
N ALA A 48 -0.23 15.14 -18.44
CA ALA A 48 -0.33 15.40 -19.88
C ALA A 48 0.98 14.98 -20.58
N PRO A 49 0.94 14.53 -21.85
CA PRO A 49 2.13 14.03 -22.53
C PRO A 49 3.31 15.02 -22.56
N SER A 50 3.04 16.33 -22.62
CA SER A 50 4.04 17.40 -22.59
C SER A 50 4.62 17.70 -21.20
N GLN A 51 3.96 17.25 -20.13
CA GLN A 51 4.38 17.45 -18.75
C GLN A 51 4.96 16.19 -18.12
N ARG A 52 4.82 15.05 -18.80
CA ARG A 52 5.33 13.77 -18.34
C ARG A 52 6.85 13.76 -18.42
N VAL A 53 7.50 13.44 -17.30
CA VAL A 53 8.95 13.38 -17.16
C VAL A 53 9.48 12.06 -17.72
N HIS A 54 8.81 10.94 -17.46
CA HIS A 54 9.29 9.61 -17.83
C HIS A 54 8.54 8.96 -19.00
N ALA A 55 9.22 8.06 -19.71
CA ALA A 55 8.58 7.25 -20.73
C ALA A 55 7.53 6.30 -20.11
N ARG A 56 6.45 6.02 -20.86
CA ARG A 56 5.36 5.12 -20.41
C ARG A 56 5.85 3.72 -20.03
N SER A 57 6.85 3.22 -20.75
CA SER A 57 7.44 1.89 -20.49
C SER A 57 8.21 1.84 -19.16
N TYR A 58 8.92 2.92 -18.82
CA TYR A 58 9.56 3.09 -17.52
C TYR A 58 8.51 3.13 -16.41
N LEU A 59 7.53 4.03 -16.53
CA LEU A 59 6.47 4.20 -15.53
C LEU A 59 5.71 2.90 -15.25
N ARG A 60 5.32 2.18 -16.30
CA ARG A 60 4.67 0.87 -16.15
C ARG A 60 5.54 -0.11 -15.36
N ARG A 61 6.83 -0.20 -15.69
CA ARG A 61 7.76 -1.13 -15.03
C ARG A 61 7.93 -0.79 -13.56
N GLU A 62 8.14 0.48 -13.26
CA GLU A 62 8.43 0.95 -11.92
C GLU A 62 7.21 0.91 -11.01
N ILE A 63 6.03 1.27 -11.52
CA ILE A 63 4.77 1.13 -10.79
C ILE A 63 4.53 -0.36 -10.45
N LEU A 64 4.69 -1.26 -11.43
CA LEU A 64 4.52 -2.70 -11.17
C LEU A 64 5.57 -3.25 -10.19
N ARG A 65 6.80 -2.72 -10.21
CA ARG A 65 7.84 -3.07 -9.25
C ARG A 65 7.43 -2.66 -7.84
N GLY A 66 6.99 -1.42 -7.64
CA GLY A 66 6.57 -0.93 -6.33
C GLY A 66 5.31 -1.64 -5.81
N ILE A 67 4.36 -1.99 -6.69
CA ILE A 67 3.19 -2.80 -6.31
C ILE A 67 3.62 -4.18 -5.80
N ARG A 68 4.49 -4.88 -6.54
CA ARG A 68 5.02 -6.19 -6.12
C ARG A 68 5.80 -6.12 -4.80
N GLU A 69 6.50 -5.02 -4.57
CA GLU A 69 7.18 -4.79 -3.30
C GLU A 69 6.19 -4.64 -2.13
N LEU A 70 5.09 -3.90 -2.33
CA LEU A 70 4.02 -3.82 -1.34
C LEU A 70 3.37 -5.17 -1.09
N GLU A 71 3.05 -5.92 -2.15
CA GLU A 71 2.49 -7.27 -2.05
C GLU A 71 3.41 -8.18 -1.23
N ALA A 72 4.71 -8.24 -1.56
CA ALA A 72 5.68 -9.06 -0.84
C ALA A 72 5.80 -8.69 0.65
N ARG A 73 5.76 -7.40 0.98
CA ARG A 73 5.80 -6.94 2.39
C ARG A 73 4.52 -7.31 3.14
N ILE A 74 3.37 -7.19 2.50
CA ILE A 74 2.07 -7.61 3.05
C ILE A 74 2.05 -9.12 3.27
N ASP A 75 2.51 -9.91 2.31
CA ASP A 75 2.58 -11.36 2.42
C ASP A 75 3.55 -11.78 3.54
N ALA A 76 4.70 -11.13 3.66
CA ALA A 76 5.63 -11.38 4.76
C ALA A 76 5.00 -11.07 6.14
N ALA A 77 4.19 -10.03 6.23
CA ALA A 77 3.43 -9.70 7.45
C ALA A 77 2.27 -10.67 7.73
N ALA A 78 1.78 -11.38 6.71
CA ALA A 78 0.75 -12.41 6.85
C ALA A 78 1.32 -13.76 7.32
N ILE A 79 2.61 -14.04 7.08
CA ILE A 79 3.31 -15.28 7.47
C ILE A 79 3.80 -15.23 8.93
N VAL A 80 3.14 -14.46 9.81
CA VAL A 80 3.43 -14.54 11.25
C VAL A 80 3.05 -15.95 11.74
N PRO A 81 4.00 -16.74 12.29
CA PRO A 81 3.68 -18.06 12.83
C PRO A 81 2.69 -17.89 13.99
N GLN A 82 1.54 -18.57 13.91
CA GLN A 82 0.66 -18.76 15.05
C GLN A 82 1.29 -19.73 16.06
N HIS A 83 2.36 -19.32 16.75
CA HIS A 83 2.95 -20.05 17.87
C HIS A 83 3.37 -18.95 18.88
N SER A 84 2.89 -18.89 20.12
CA SER A 84 2.66 -20.00 21.06
C SER A 84 1.63 -19.61 22.12
N SER A 85 0.45 -20.22 22.08
CA SER A 85 -0.31 -20.49 23.32
C SER A 85 -0.05 -21.94 23.70
N ALA A 86 1.18 -22.21 24.15
CA ALA A 86 1.46 -23.39 24.95
C ALA A 86 1.54 -22.91 26.40
N THR A 87 0.41 -22.96 27.10
CA THR A 87 0.36 -22.78 28.56
C THR A 87 -0.24 -24.05 29.16
N ILE A 88 0.66 -24.78 29.81
CA ILE A 88 0.55 -25.73 30.95
C ILE A 88 -0.86 -26.08 31.41
#